data_AF-A0A9W6XQL6-F1
#
_entry.id   AF-A0A9W6XQL6-F1
#
_cell.length_a   1.000
_cell.length_b   1.000
_cell.length_c   1.000
_cell.angle_alpha   90.00
_cell.angle_beta   90.00
_cell.angle_gamma   90.00
#
_symmetry.space_group_name_H-M   'P 1'
#
loop_
_entity.id
_entity.type
_entity.pdbx_description
1 polymer ?
#
loop_
_entity_poly.entity_id
_entity_poly.type
_entity_poly.pdbx_seq_one_letter_code
_entity_poly.pdbx_strand_id
1 'polypeptide(L)'
;MEGKHDDKMHQEEQEAVGKRVQAARRSRPSYVTTMTSTSAKKAYGILGSDSYVHWELAMRMTLARKGHLVHVQVVKGPAEVTEAWLLNDMKTLGLIAQGVAVEHQTKIQSATSSIMAWNITLRDFYNRTTMHNRVTMTHRLHKFKMEDGVTMAKHLDNFDELIVNLQTLGELLDEARQLVTC
;
A
#
# COMPACT_ATOMS: atom_id res chain seq x y z
N MET A 1 -58.02 -27.61 35.21
CA MET A 1 -58.34 -26.65 34.12
C MET A 1 -57.12 -25.74 33.93
N GLU A 2 -55.97 -26.29 33.50
CA GLU A 2 -54.70 -25.53 33.44
C GLU A 2 -53.99 -25.60 32.08
N GLY A 3 -54.38 -26.48 31.16
CA GLY A 3 -53.70 -26.61 29.86
C GLY A 3 -54.18 -25.69 28.73
N LYS A 4 -55.10 -24.76 28.98
CA LYS A 4 -55.70 -23.89 27.93
C LYS A 4 -55.27 -22.42 28.00
N HIS A 5 -54.59 -22.04 29.08
CA HIS A 5 -54.12 -20.67 29.30
C HIS A 5 -52.72 -20.45 28.75
N ASP A 6 -51.86 -21.48 28.84
CA ASP A 6 -50.47 -21.42 28.37
C ASP A 6 -50.36 -21.37 26.84
N ASP A 7 -51.21 -22.11 26.11
CA ASP A 7 -51.25 -22.08 24.65
C ASP A 7 -51.69 -20.71 24.11
N LYS A 8 -52.60 -20.04 24.81
CA LYS A 8 -53.07 -18.71 24.42
C LYS A 8 -51.98 -17.65 24.64
N MET A 9 -51.24 -17.74 25.75
CA MET A 9 -50.09 -16.87 26.00
C MET A 9 -48.99 -17.05 24.96
N HIS A 10 -48.69 -18.30 24.58
CA HIS A 10 -47.66 -18.57 23.59
C HIS A 10 -48.04 -18.05 22.19
N GLN A 11 -49.32 -18.09 21.84
CA GLN A 11 -49.81 -17.57 20.57
C GLN A 11 -49.86 -16.04 20.52
N GLU A 12 -50.23 -15.37 21.62
CA GLU A 12 -50.15 -13.90 21.74
C GLU A 12 -48.69 -13.40 21.72
N GLU A 13 -47.76 -14.15 22.32
CA GLU A 13 -46.33 -13.82 22.31
C GLU A 13 -45.74 -13.92 20.90
N GLN A 14 -46.11 -14.94 20.12
CA GLN A 14 -45.68 -15.06 18.73
C GLN A 14 -46.27 -13.98 17.82
N GLU A 15 -47.52 -13.58 18.04
CA GLU A 15 -48.14 -12.49 17.27
C GLU A 15 -47.52 -11.13 17.63
N ALA A 16 -47.19 -10.89 18.90
CA ALA A 16 -46.49 -9.71 19.37
C ALA A 16 -45.06 -9.61 18.81
N VAL A 17 -44.35 -10.75 18.74
CA VAL A 17 -43.03 -10.84 18.10
C VAL A 17 -43.13 -10.57 16.60
N GLY A 18 -44.13 -11.14 15.91
CA GLY A 18 -44.38 -10.88 14.49
C GLY A 18 -44.62 -9.40 14.17
N LYS A 19 -45.43 -8.73 15.00
CA LYS A 19 -45.72 -7.29 14.86
C LYS A 19 -44.50 -6.42 15.16
N ARG A 20 -43.66 -6.79 16.14
CA ARG A 20 -42.37 -6.10 16.44
C ARG A 20 -41.37 -6.23 15.30
N VAL A 21 -41.27 -7.41 14.68
CA VAL A 21 -40.37 -7.65 13.53
C VAL A 21 -40.83 -6.87 12.29
N GLN A 22 -42.13 -6.75 12.05
CA GLN A 22 -42.66 -5.92 10.95
C GLN A 22 -42.50 -4.41 11.20
N ALA A 23 -42.70 -3.96 12.44
CA ALA A 23 -42.44 -2.56 12.83
C ALA A 23 -40.95 -2.20 12.68
N ALA A 24 -40.04 -3.11 13.07
CA ALA A 24 -38.59 -2.94 12.90
C ALA A 24 -38.15 -2.93 11.41
N ARG A 25 -38.87 -3.63 10.53
CA ARG A 25 -38.63 -3.56 9.07
C ARG A 25 -39.11 -2.25 8.45
N ARG A 26 -40.17 -1.65 8.97
CA ARG A 26 -40.76 -0.39 8.45
C ARG A 26 -40.10 0.88 8.98
N SER A 27 -39.32 0.79 10.06
CA SER A 27 -38.65 1.93 10.69
C SER A 27 -37.15 2.08 10.32
N ARG A 28 -36.64 1.36 9.30
CA ARG A 28 -35.28 1.58 8.80
C ARG A 28 -35.24 2.91 8.03
N PRO A 29 -34.48 3.93 8.48
CA PRO A 29 -34.30 5.15 7.72
C PRO A 29 -33.55 4.81 6.42
N SER A 30 -34.11 5.21 5.27
CA SER A 30 -33.45 5.09 3.97
C SER A 30 -32.36 6.15 3.85
N TYR A 31 -31.25 5.94 4.55
CA TYR A 31 -29.98 6.54 4.16
C TYR A 31 -29.19 5.46 3.47
N VAL A 32 -29.16 5.53 2.14
CA VAL A 32 -28.17 4.85 1.32
C VAL A 32 -26.82 5.50 1.67
N THR A 33 -26.23 5.05 2.77
CA THR A 33 -24.80 5.15 2.95
C THR A 33 -24.25 3.88 2.33
N THR A 34 -23.53 4.06 1.22
CA THR A 34 -22.64 3.06 0.64
C THR A 34 -21.67 2.60 1.72
N MET A 35 -22.04 1.57 2.48
CA MET A 35 -21.07 0.75 3.18
C MET A 35 -20.35 -0.01 2.08
N THR A 36 -19.21 0.55 1.67
CA THR A 36 -18.17 -0.20 0.99
C THR A 36 -18.00 -1.49 1.78
N SER A 37 -18.35 -2.60 1.12
CA SER A 37 -17.97 -3.93 1.56
C SER A 37 -16.45 -3.90 1.65
N THR A 38 -15.95 -3.62 2.86
CA THR A 38 -14.55 -3.89 3.20
C THR A 38 -14.49 -5.40 3.30
N SER A 39 -14.48 -6.05 2.14
CA SER A 39 -13.82 -7.33 1.99
C SER A 39 -12.51 -7.15 2.72
N ALA A 40 -12.30 -7.94 3.77
CA ALA A 40 -11.02 -8.09 4.43
C ALA A 40 -10.05 -8.69 3.40
N LYS A 41 -9.67 -7.88 2.41
CA LYS A 41 -8.53 -8.11 1.55
C LYS A 41 -7.38 -8.13 2.52
N LYS A 42 -6.76 -9.29 2.64
CA LYS A 42 -5.49 -9.52 3.30
C LYS A 42 -4.58 -8.33 2.97
N ALA A 43 -4.51 -7.35 3.87
CA ALA A 43 -3.91 -6.05 3.63
C ALA A 43 -2.39 -6.15 3.74
N TYR A 44 -1.79 -7.06 2.97
CA TYR A 44 -0.42 -6.91 2.59
C TYR A 44 -0.45 -5.83 1.52
N GLY A 45 -0.06 -4.61 1.91
CA GLY A 45 0.01 -3.47 0.99
C GLY A 45 0.65 -3.96 -0.30
N ILE A 46 -0.10 -3.88 -1.39
CA ILE A 46 0.39 -4.25 -2.71
C ILE A 46 1.35 -3.13 -3.12
N LEU A 47 2.48 -3.47 -3.73
CA LEU A 47 3.44 -2.46 -4.18
C LEU A 47 2.77 -1.57 -5.23
N GLY A 48 2.43 -0.35 -4.83
CA GLY A 48 2.07 0.77 -5.70
C GLY A 48 3.24 1.75 -5.85
N SER A 49 3.01 2.84 -6.58
CA SER A 49 4.08 3.76 -7.01
C SER A 49 4.76 4.57 -5.88
N ASP A 50 4.13 4.68 -4.71
CA ASP A 50 4.46 5.59 -3.60
C ASP A 50 4.74 4.88 -2.26
N SER A 51 4.72 3.54 -2.23
CA SER A 51 4.78 2.77 -0.98
C SER A 51 5.89 1.71 -0.95
N TYR A 52 6.97 1.90 -1.72
CA TYR A 52 8.03 0.90 -1.84
C TYR A 52 8.66 0.51 -0.49
N VAL A 53 9.01 1.48 0.36
CA VAL A 53 9.66 1.20 1.66
C VAL A 53 8.74 0.42 2.61
N HIS A 54 7.45 0.77 2.64
CA HIS A 54 6.45 0.08 3.46
C HIS A 54 6.19 -1.34 2.93
N TRP A 55 6.07 -1.47 1.60
CA TRP A 55 5.94 -2.76 0.94
C TRP A 55 7.15 -3.65 1.20
N GLU A 56 8.37 -3.11 1.05
CA GLU A 56 9.61 -3.84 1.24
C GLU A 56 9.68 -4.41 2.66
N LEU A 57 9.40 -3.57 3.67
CA LEU A 57 9.35 -4.01 5.07
C LEU A 57 8.29 -5.11 5.27
N ALA A 58 7.06 -4.89 4.79
CA ALA A 58 5.97 -5.86 4.95
C ALA A 58 6.25 -7.19 4.23
N MET A 59 6.89 -7.15 3.05
CA MET A 59 7.26 -8.33 2.30
C MET A 59 8.40 -9.09 2.99
N ARG A 60 9.43 -8.39 3.51
CA ARG A 60 10.49 -9.03 4.32
C ARG A 60 9.91 -9.76 5.53
N MET A 61 8.93 -9.16 6.23
CA MET A 61 8.25 -9.83 7.34
C MET A 61 7.43 -11.04 6.89
N THR A 62 6.85 -11.00 5.70
CA THR A 62 6.11 -12.13 5.12
C THR A 62 7.03 -13.27 4.72
N LEU A 63 8.17 -12.97 4.11
CA LEU A 63 9.19 -13.97 3.77
C LEU A 63 9.82 -14.58 5.03
N ALA A 64 10.10 -13.77 6.06
CA ALA A 64 10.62 -14.24 7.34
C ALA A 64 9.67 -15.24 8.01
N ARG A 65 8.39 -14.90 8.13
CA ARG A 65 7.36 -15.79 8.70
C ARG A 65 7.23 -17.11 7.95
N LYS A 66 7.56 -17.12 6.66
CA LYS A 66 7.53 -18.32 5.81
C LYS A 66 8.86 -19.07 5.77
N GLY A 67 9.92 -18.56 6.38
CA GLY A 67 11.27 -19.16 6.34
C GLY A 67 12.01 -18.93 5.02
N HIS A 68 11.57 -17.97 4.20
CA HIS A 68 12.05 -17.73 2.84
C HIS A 68 12.96 -16.49 2.72
N LEU A 69 13.19 -15.75 3.81
CA LEU A 69 13.93 -14.48 3.78
C LEU A 69 15.35 -14.61 3.22
N VAL A 70 15.99 -15.77 3.41
CA VAL A 70 17.36 -16.03 2.92
C VAL A 70 17.47 -15.91 1.39
N HIS A 71 16.41 -16.23 0.64
CA HIS A 71 16.39 -16.21 -0.82
C HIS A 71 16.40 -14.79 -1.41
N VAL A 72 16.17 -13.75 -0.61
CA VAL A 72 16.28 -12.34 -1.02
C VAL A 72 17.47 -11.62 -0.38
N GLN A 73 18.26 -12.30 0.45
CA GLN A 73 19.43 -11.73 1.14
C GLN A 73 20.75 -12.31 0.64
N VAL A 74 20.77 -13.60 0.29
CA VAL A 74 22.00 -14.32 -0.04
C VAL A 74 21.98 -14.76 -1.49
N VAL A 75 23.04 -14.40 -2.23
CA VAL A 75 23.34 -14.98 -3.53
C VAL A 75 24.22 -16.20 -3.29
N LYS A 76 23.71 -17.39 -3.59
CA LYS A 76 24.51 -18.62 -3.55
C LYS A 76 25.37 -18.76 -4.81
N GLY A 77 26.59 -19.25 -4.64
CA GLY A 77 27.43 -19.66 -5.77
C GLY A 77 26.85 -20.90 -6.48
N PRO A 78 27.15 -21.12 -7.78
CA PRO A 78 26.56 -22.20 -8.57
C PRO A 78 26.77 -23.61 -7.97
N ALA A 79 27.90 -23.83 -7.29
CA ALA A 79 28.23 -25.11 -6.65
C ALA A 79 27.40 -25.40 -5.38
N GLU A 80 26.75 -24.39 -4.80
CA GLU A 80 25.97 -24.49 -3.57
C GLU A 80 24.46 -24.52 -3.79
N VAL A 81 24.03 -24.39 -5.05
CA VAL A 81 22.62 -24.37 -5.43
C VAL A 81 22.12 -25.81 -5.53
N THR A 82 21.33 -26.22 -4.54
CA THR A 82 20.64 -27.50 -4.55
C THR A 82 19.29 -27.39 -5.26
N GLU A 83 18.72 -28.52 -5.68
CA GLU A 83 17.37 -28.55 -6.25
C GLU A 83 16.31 -28.03 -5.25
N ALA A 84 16.45 -28.38 -3.97
CA ALA A 84 15.60 -27.85 -2.91
C ALA A 84 15.71 -26.32 -2.77
N TRP A 85 16.92 -25.76 -2.98
CA TRP A 85 17.10 -24.31 -2.99
C TRP A 85 16.34 -23.66 -4.16
N LEU A 86 16.45 -24.22 -5.38
CA LEU A 86 15.76 -23.71 -6.56
C LEU A 86 14.24 -23.73 -6.39
N LEU A 87 13.70 -24.82 -5.83
CA LEU A 87 12.27 -24.94 -5.58
C LEU A 87 11.77 -23.85 -4.60
N ASN A 88 12.52 -23.61 -3.52
CA ASN A 88 12.16 -22.59 -2.53
C ASN A 88 12.41 -21.17 -3.05
N ASP A 89 13.39 -20.98 -3.92
CA ASP A 89 13.60 -19.72 -4.63
C ASP A 89 12.41 -19.42 -5.56
N MET A 90 11.93 -20.39 -6.32
CA MET A 90 10.76 -20.20 -7.18
C MET A 90 9.48 -19.90 -6.40
N LYS A 91 9.28 -20.56 -5.25
CA LYS A 91 8.17 -20.23 -4.33
C LYS A 91 8.28 -18.79 -3.79
N THR A 92 9.49 -18.37 -3.45
CA THR A 92 9.77 -17.01 -2.98
C THR A 92 9.48 -15.98 -4.07
N LEU A 93 9.85 -16.27 -5.32
CA LEU A 93 9.57 -15.43 -6.47
C LEU A 93 8.05 -15.28 -6.68
N GLY A 94 7.31 -16.37 -6.55
CA GLY A 94 5.85 -16.36 -6.60
C GLY A 94 5.21 -15.49 -5.49
N LEU A 95 5.75 -15.52 -4.27
CA LEU A 95 5.29 -14.67 -3.16
C LEU A 95 5.56 -13.19 -3.42
N ILE A 96 6.74 -12.87 -3.97
CA ILE A 96 7.09 -11.50 -4.38
C ILE A 96 6.11 -11.03 -5.46
N ALA A 97 5.88 -11.83 -6.50
CA ALA A 97 4.97 -11.49 -7.60
C ALA A 97 3.53 -11.24 -7.13
N GLN A 98 3.05 -11.99 -6.14
CA GLN A 98 1.74 -11.77 -5.51
C GLN A 98 1.66 -10.45 -4.73
N GLY A 99 2.79 -9.97 -4.20
CA GLY A 99 2.86 -8.70 -3.50
C GLY A 99 2.96 -7.48 -4.41
N VAL A 100 3.16 -7.67 -5.72
CA VAL A 100 3.35 -6.57 -6.68
C VAL A 100 2.05 -6.29 -7.43
N ALA A 101 1.66 -5.02 -7.54
CA ALA A 101 0.48 -4.64 -8.33
C ALA A 101 0.66 -5.03 -9.80
N VAL A 102 -0.44 -5.36 -10.47
CA VAL A 102 -0.42 -5.79 -11.89
C VAL A 102 0.31 -4.78 -12.78
N GLU A 103 0.10 -3.48 -12.55
CA GLU A 103 0.76 -2.36 -13.24
C GLU A 103 2.30 -2.34 -13.09
N HIS A 104 2.85 -3.09 -12.14
CA HIS A 104 4.28 -3.18 -11.86
C HIS A 104 4.85 -4.58 -12.09
N GLN A 105 4.01 -5.57 -12.43
CA GLN A 105 4.47 -6.95 -12.69
C GLN A 105 5.38 -7.06 -13.92
N THR A 106 5.19 -6.19 -14.93
CA THR A 106 6.08 -6.13 -16.11
C THR A 106 7.54 -5.90 -15.73
N LYS A 107 7.79 -5.21 -14.60
CA LYS A 107 9.15 -4.96 -14.11
C LYS A 107 9.86 -6.26 -13.73
N ILE A 108 9.14 -7.21 -13.09
CA ILE A 108 9.70 -8.49 -12.61
C ILE A 108 9.54 -9.63 -13.63
N GLN A 109 9.01 -9.37 -14.83
CA GLN A 109 8.73 -10.40 -15.82
C GLN A 109 9.97 -11.21 -16.26
N SER A 110 11.12 -10.55 -16.35
CA SER A 110 12.39 -11.18 -16.74
C SER A 110 13.14 -11.83 -15.57
N ALA A 111 12.63 -11.70 -14.35
CA ALA A 111 13.31 -12.23 -13.18
C ALA A 111 13.19 -13.75 -13.13
N THR A 112 14.34 -14.43 -13.15
CA THR A 112 14.43 -15.89 -13.08
C THR A 112 14.71 -16.41 -11.67
N SER A 113 14.97 -15.51 -10.72
CA SER A 113 15.19 -15.82 -9.31
C SER A 113 14.62 -14.75 -8.39
N SER A 114 14.37 -15.13 -7.13
CA SER A 114 13.86 -14.21 -6.11
C SER A 114 14.78 -13.03 -5.86
N ILE A 115 16.08 -13.30 -5.77
CA ILE A 115 17.10 -12.28 -5.52
C ILE A 115 17.17 -11.26 -6.66
N MET A 116 16.97 -11.70 -7.91
CA MET A 116 16.93 -10.84 -9.09
C MET A 116 15.69 -9.95 -9.09
N ALA A 117 14.50 -10.52 -8.84
CA ALA A 117 13.27 -9.74 -8.69
C ALA A 117 13.38 -8.71 -7.56
N TRP A 118 13.99 -9.10 -6.43
CA TRP A 118 14.13 -8.26 -5.25
C TRP A 118 15.10 -7.10 -5.46
N ASN A 119 16.36 -7.38 -5.77
CA ASN A 119 17.42 -6.37 -5.82
C ASN A 119 17.50 -5.65 -7.17
N ILE A 120 17.57 -6.40 -8.27
CA ILE A 120 17.88 -5.84 -9.60
C ILE A 120 16.66 -5.15 -10.19
N THR A 121 15.47 -5.67 -9.91
CA THR A 121 14.25 -5.10 -10.48
C THR A 121 13.62 -4.10 -9.54
N LEU A 122 13.14 -4.54 -8.37
CA LEU A 122 12.27 -3.70 -7.55
C LEU A 122 13.08 -2.65 -6.79
N ARG A 123 14.14 -3.07 -6.10
CA ARG A 123 14.97 -2.15 -5.32
C ARG A 123 15.68 -1.13 -6.18
N ASP A 124 16.31 -1.54 -7.28
CA ASP A 124 16.99 -0.61 -8.18
C ASP A 124 16.00 0.32 -8.89
N PHE A 125 14.84 -0.15 -9.35
CA PHE A 125 13.86 0.71 -9.99
C PHE A 125 13.33 1.78 -9.04
N TYR A 126 12.80 1.38 -7.87
CA TYR A 126 12.19 2.36 -6.97
C TYR A 126 13.22 3.24 -6.30
N ASN A 127 14.41 2.74 -5.94
CA ASN A 127 15.45 3.60 -5.40
C ASN A 127 16.01 4.55 -6.45
N ARG A 128 16.20 4.11 -7.71
CA ARG A 128 16.66 5.02 -8.78
C ARG A 128 15.60 6.04 -9.14
N THR A 129 14.32 5.66 -9.23
CA THR A 129 13.24 6.60 -9.51
C THR A 129 13.11 7.61 -8.37
N THR A 130 13.14 7.18 -7.11
CA THR A 130 13.13 8.10 -5.97
C THR A 130 14.36 9.02 -5.97
N MET A 131 15.56 8.49 -6.21
CA MET A 131 16.79 9.31 -6.28
C MET A 131 16.79 10.26 -7.49
N HIS A 132 16.35 9.82 -8.66
CA HIS A 132 16.24 10.64 -9.86
C HIS A 132 15.21 11.77 -9.65
N ASN A 133 14.07 11.46 -9.03
CA ASN A 133 13.05 12.44 -8.68
C ASN A 133 13.60 13.44 -7.67
N ARG A 134 14.29 12.98 -6.61
CA ARG A 134 14.96 13.84 -5.63
C ARG A 134 15.98 14.76 -6.28
N VAL A 135 16.88 14.23 -7.11
CA VAL A 135 17.90 15.03 -7.82
C VAL A 135 17.23 16.02 -8.78
N THR A 136 16.19 15.61 -9.49
CA THR A 136 15.44 16.48 -10.41
C THR A 136 14.73 17.62 -9.65
N MET A 137 14.08 17.32 -8.53
CA MET A 137 13.42 18.31 -7.68
C MET A 137 14.43 19.27 -7.05
N THR A 138 15.53 18.76 -6.52
CA THR A 138 16.62 19.58 -5.97
C THR A 138 17.25 20.46 -7.05
N HIS A 139 17.45 19.94 -8.26
CA HIS A 139 17.92 20.75 -9.38
C HIS A 139 16.91 21.83 -9.81
N ARG A 140 15.60 21.52 -9.81
CA ARG A 140 14.53 22.52 -10.04
C ARG A 140 14.54 23.59 -8.96
N LEU A 141 14.76 23.23 -7.70
CA LEU A 141 14.87 24.17 -6.58
C LEU A 141 16.08 25.10 -6.74
N HIS A 142 17.25 24.56 -7.08
CA HIS A 142 18.46 25.38 -7.31
C HIS A 142 18.32 26.33 -8.49
N LYS A 143 17.49 25.98 -9.48
CA LYS A 143 17.20 26.83 -10.63
C LYS A 143 15.92 27.65 -10.47
N PHE A 144 15.25 27.53 -9.32
CA PHE A 144 13.99 28.20 -9.08
C PHE A 144 14.26 29.70 -8.96
N LYS A 145 13.71 30.45 -9.89
CA LYS A 145 13.80 31.90 -9.96
C LYS A 145 12.45 32.45 -10.36
N MET A 146 12.16 33.68 -9.96
CA MET A 146 10.95 34.36 -10.41
C MET A 146 11.04 34.62 -11.91
N GLU A 147 9.98 34.30 -12.64
CA GLU A 147 9.88 34.59 -14.08
C GLU A 147 9.26 35.98 -14.29
N ASP A 148 9.71 36.67 -15.34
CA ASP A 148 9.21 37.99 -15.69
C ASP A 148 7.70 37.94 -16.01
N GLY A 149 6.93 38.80 -15.37
CA GLY A 149 5.48 38.88 -15.55
C GLY A 149 4.65 37.92 -14.68
N VAL A 150 5.27 37.11 -13.82
CA VAL A 150 4.56 36.32 -12.81
C VAL A 150 4.35 37.16 -11.54
N THR A 151 3.17 37.05 -10.91
CA THR A 151 2.91 37.74 -9.64
C THR A 151 3.65 37.06 -8.50
N MET A 152 4.08 37.83 -7.50
CA MET A 152 4.77 37.29 -6.32
C MET A 152 3.98 36.16 -5.64
N ALA A 153 2.65 36.31 -5.51
CA ALA A 153 1.78 35.27 -4.95
C ALA A 153 1.89 33.94 -5.71
N LYS A 154 1.81 33.98 -7.05
CA LYS A 154 1.93 32.78 -7.89
C LYS A 154 3.33 32.15 -7.83
N HIS A 155 4.36 32.97 -7.65
CA HIS A 155 5.72 32.49 -7.44
C HIS A 155 5.85 31.71 -6.12
N LEU A 156 5.26 32.22 -5.04
CA LEU A 156 5.24 31.56 -3.73
C LEU A 156 4.44 30.26 -3.76
N ASP A 157 3.26 30.24 -4.39
CA ASP A 157 2.46 29.01 -4.54
C ASP A 157 3.26 27.89 -5.25
N ASN A 158 3.96 28.24 -6.33
CA ASN A 158 4.80 27.30 -7.07
C ASN A 158 6.01 26.82 -6.26
N PHE A 159 6.54 27.67 -5.39
CA PHE A 159 7.64 27.32 -4.48
C PHE A 159 7.17 26.34 -3.41
N ASP A 160 6.03 26.63 -2.77
CA ASP A 160 5.44 25.77 -1.75
C ASP A 160 5.12 24.38 -2.32
N GLU A 161 4.58 24.30 -3.54
CA GLU A 161 4.38 23.02 -4.24
C GLU A 161 5.71 22.26 -4.43
N LEU A 162 6.79 22.95 -4.79
CA LEU A 162 8.11 22.34 -4.98
C LEU A 162 8.70 21.83 -3.66
N ILE A 163 8.50 22.56 -2.55
CA ILE A 163 8.94 22.15 -1.21
C ILE A 163 8.13 20.96 -0.70
N VAL A 164 6.81 20.96 -0.84
CA VAL A 164 5.95 19.83 -0.46
C VAL A 164 6.36 18.57 -1.21
N ASN A 165 6.63 18.66 -2.52
CA ASN A 165 7.08 17.53 -3.32
C ASN A 165 8.43 16.96 -2.85
N LEU A 166 9.39 17.81 -2.44
CA LEU A 166 10.68 17.38 -1.87
C LEU A 166 10.51 16.67 -0.52
N GLN A 167 9.66 17.20 0.36
CA GLN A 167 9.36 16.60 1.67
C GLN A 167 8.68 15.24 1.52
N THR A 168 7.78 15.11 0.54
CA THR A 168 7.07 13.85 0.25
C THR A 168 8.02 12.75 -0.24
N LEU A 169 9.17 13.12 -0.81
CA LEU A 169 10.24 12.19 -1.24
C LEU A 169 11.24 11.85 -0.12
N GLY A 170 11.01 12.33 1.11
CA GLY A 170 11.83 12.01 2.28
C GLY A 170 13.11 12.84 2.43
N GLU A 171 13.25 13.94 1.68
CA GLU A 171 14.28 14.95 1.97
C GLU A 171 13.76 15.92 3.02
N LEU A 172 14.28 15.82 4.24
CA LEU A 172 14.20 16.92 5.20
C LEU A 172 15.02 18.07 4.62
N LEU A 173 14.34 19.15 4.23
CA LEU A 173 15.01 20.39 3.88
C LEU A 173 15.69 20.91 5.15
N ASP A 174 17.02 20.86 5.20
CA ASP A 174 17.83 21.46 6.27
C ASP A 174 17.51 22.95 6.41
N GLU A 175 17.45 23.48 7.64
CA GLU A 175 17.09 24.87 7.93
C GLU A 175 18.00 25.87 7.18
N ALA A 176 19.26 25.48 6.91
CA ALA A 176 20.20 26.26 6.11
C ALA A 176 19.77 26.46 4.65
N ARG A 177 18.93 25.58 4.09
CA ARG A 177 18.43 25.67 2.70
C ARG A 177 17.14 26.49 2.58
N GLN A 178 16.46 26.77 3.69
CA GLN A 178 15.32 27.69 3.72
C GLN A 178 15.77 29.16 3.68
N LEU A 179 17.04 29.44 3.96
CA LEU A 179 17.60 30.79 4.08
C LEU A 179 18.24 31.34 2.78
N VAL A 180 18.28 30.57 1.69
CA VAL A 180 19.01 30.96 0.45
C VAL A 180 18.15 31.75 -0.55
N THR A 181 16.87 31.98 -0.25
CA THR A 181 15.97 32.79 -1.11
C THR A 181 15.39 33.97 -0.33
N CYS A 182 16.24 34.97 -0.08
CA CYS A 182 15.84 36.35 0.14
C CYS A 182 16.58 37.23 -0.88
#